data_AF-A0A3B8MHP2-F1
#
_entry.id   AF-A0A3B8MHP2-F1
#
_cell.length_a   1.000
_cell.length_b   1.000
_cell.length_c   1.000
_cell.angle_alpha   90.00
_cell.angle_beta   90.00
_cell.angle_gamma   90.00
#
_symmetry.space_group_name_H-M   'P 1'
#
loop_
_entity.id
_entity.type
_entity.pdbx_description
1 polymer ?
#
loop_
_entity_poly.entity_id
_entity_poly.type
_entity_poly.pdbx_seq_one_letter_code
_entity_poly.pdbx_strand_id
1 'polypeptide(L)'
;MNGVLLQNTFSEWEGSPQAREGKTCQTCHMPGRAHTWLGIHDSSTVASAVEISVTPERSGDSLQASVRIRNLGAGHHLPTYVTPKILVTATLVDGAGIPILRSRQDRAIGREILLNSEESREVYDARIPAGGSWSWTYSTARNAEAEGVSVVLTVYPDHFYTRFFHEYDTSHLSEEAATAINRARQKTSTSAYLLMKKVYSLPPDR
;
A
#
# COMPACT_ATOMS: atom_id res chain seq x y z
N MET A 1 2.80 -3.96 -26.24
CA MET A 1 1.96 -3.63 -25.07
C MET A 1 0.51 -3.77 -25.50
N ASN A 2 -0.18 -4.82 -25.07
CA ASN A 2 -1.56 -5.15 -25.47
C ASN A 2 -2.61 -4.22 -24.81
N GLY A 3 -2.37 -2.90 -24.80
CA GLY A 3 -3.28 -1.91 -24.20
C GLY A 3 -3.23 -1.81 -22.66
N VAL A 4 -2.43 -2.61 -21.96
CA VAL A 4 -2.27 -2.51 -20.50
C VAL A 4 -1.51 -1.24 -20.14
N LEU A 5 -2.20 -0.27 -19.54
CA LEU A 5 -1.63 1.00 -19.12
C LEU A 5 -0.65 0.81 -17.94
N LEU A 6 0.56 1.34 -18.01
CA LEU A 6 1.48 1.38 -16.85
C LEU A 6 1.12 2.48 -15.85
N GLN A 7 0.51 3.55 -16.35
CA GLN A 7 0.03 4.70 -15.61
C GLN A 7 -1.21 5.28 -16.29
N ASN A 8 -2.16 5.78 -15.48
CA ASN A 8 -3.37 6.44 -15.97
C ASN A 8 -3.80 7.61 -15.06
N THR A 9 -2.83 8.24 -14.38
CA THR A 9 -3.05 9.14 -13.25
C THR A 9 -3.89 10.37 -13.61
N PHE A 10 -3.73 10.92 -14.82
CA PHE A 10 -4.56 12.05 -15.25
C PHE A 10 -6.03 11.66 -15.37
N SER A 11 -6.35 10.55 -16.06
CA SER A 11 -7.73 10.09 -16.20
C SER A 11 -8.34 9.68 -14.86
N GLU A 12 -7.53 9.08 -13.97
CA GLU A 12 -7.94 8.79 -12.58
C GLU A 12 -8.27 10.08 -11.82
N TRP A 13 -7.49 11.15 -12.05
CA TRP A 13 -7.75 12.45 -11.47
C TRP A 13 -8.96 13.14 -12.06
N GLU A 14 -9.11 13.14 -13.38
CA GLU A 14 -10.23 13.76 -14.07
C GLU A 14 -11.59 13.24 -13.56
N GLY A 15 -11.66 11.94 -13.23
CA GLY A 15 -12.85 11.31 -12.63
C GLY A 15 -13.02 11.52 -11.12
N SER A 16 -12.09 12.18 -10.43
CA SER A 16 -12.05 12.25 -8.97
C SER A 16 -12.98 13.34 -8.39
N PRO A 17 -13.35 13.25 -7.09
CA PRO A 17 -13.91 14.38 -6.35
C PRO A 17 -13.03 15.64 -6.43
N GLN A 18 -11.71 15.50 -6.36
CA GLN A 18 -10.75 16.59 -6.35
C GLN A 18 -10.76 17.40 -7.66
N ALA A 19 -10.85 16.73 -8.82
CA ALA A 19 -10.99 17.42 -10.10
C ALA A 19 -12.31 18.19 -10.19
N ARG A 20 -13.41 17.61 -9.70
CA ARG A 20 -14.72 18.29 -9.63
C ARG A 20 -14.72 19.53 -8.73
N GLU A 21 -13.86 19.53 -7.71
CA GLU A 21 -13.61 20.68 -6.84
C GLU A 21 -12.60 21.69 -7.41
N GLY A 22 -12.08 21.46 -8.62
CA GLY A 22 -11.09 22.33 -9.27
C GLY A 22 -9.68 22.24 -8.65
N LYS A 23 -9.41 21.23 -7.81
CA LYS A 23 -8.07 21.01 -7.24
C LYS A 23 -7.13 20.48 -8.30
N THR A 24 -6.04 21.20 -8.53
CA THR A 24 -5.03 20.80 -9.50
C THR A 24 -3.94 19.95 -8.86
N CYS A 25 -3.08 19.33 -9.65
CA CYS A 25 -1.93 18.57 -9.15
C CYS A 25 -1.06 19.42 -8.21
N GLN A 26 -0.86 20.70 -8.56
CA GLN A 26 -0.06 21.65 -7.79
C GLN A 26 -0.68 21.99 -6.44
N THR A 27 -2.01 21.92 -6.30
CA THR A 27 -2.70 22.18 -5.02
C THR A 27 -2.17 21.27 -3.90
N CYS A 28 -1.90 20.00 -4.22
CA CYS A 28 -1.39 19.03 -3.25
C CYS A 28 0.14 18.85 -3.33
N HIS A 29 0.71 18.81 -4.53
CA HIS A 29 2.13 18.49 -4.74
C HIS A 29 3.06 19.71 -4.73
N MET A 30 2.51 20.92 -4.77
CA MET A 30 3.27 22.18 -4.68
C MET A 30 2.64 23.14 -3.64
N PRO A 31 2.49 22.71 -2.37
CA PRO A 31 1.84 23.52 -1.36
C PRO A 31 2.58 24.85 -1.17
N GLY A 32 1.85 25.96 -1.15
CA GLY A 32 2.45 27.29 -1.07
C GLY A 32 3.39 27.64 -2.23
N ARG A 33 3.22 27.00 -3.41
CA ARG A 33 4.10 27.11 -4.59
C ARG A 33 5.51 26.54 -4.38
N ALA A 34 5.71 25.74 -3.34
CA ALA A 34 6.96 25.03 -3.12
C ALA A 34 7.14 23.91 -4.16
N HIS A 35 8.36 23.72 -4.66
CA HIS A 35 8.67 22.67 -5.64
C HIS A 35 9.07 21.36 -4.94
N THR A 36 8.29 20.92 -3.96
CA THR A 36 8.60 19.71 -3.17
C THR A 36 8.15 18.42 -3.86
N TRP A 37 7.04 18.47 -4.62
CA TRP A 37 6.51 17.33 -5.38
C TRP A 37 6.38 16.05 -4.55
N LEU A 38 6.00 16.21 -3.28
CA LEU A 38 5.90 15.10 -2.33
C LEU A 38 4.91 14.05 -2.83
N GLY A 39 5.16 12.78 -2.59
CA GLY A 39 4.34 11.71 -3.13
C GLY A 39 4.48 10.44 -2.32
N ILE A 40 4.52 9.30 -3.01
CA ILE A 40 4.54 7.97 -2.35
C ILE A 40 5.79 7.73 -1.48
N HIS A 41 6.89 8.45 -1.72
CA HIS A 41 8.10 8.38 -0.87
C HIS A 41 8.02 9.25 0.39
N ASP A 42 6.98 10.07 0.56
CA ASP A 42 6.77 10.90 1.76
C ASP A 42 5.64 10.33 2.62
N SER A 43 5.99 9.83 3.82
CA SER A 43 5.03 9.19 4.71
C SER A 43 3.91 10.13 5.16
N SER A 44 4.22 11.41 5.39
CA SER A 44 3.22 12.40 5.85
C SER A 44 2.16 12.66 4.78
N THR A 45 2.58 12.75 3.52
CA THR A 45 1.72 12.94 2.35
C THR A 45 0.79 11.75 2.19
N VAL A 46 1.31 10.52 2.23
CA VAL A 46 0.48 9.31 2.13
C VAL A 46 -0.47 9.17 3.31
N ALA A 47 -0.01 9.48 4.53
CA ALA A 47 -0.83 9.39 5.74
C ALA A 47 -2.01 10.37 5.69
N SER A 48 -1.79 11.57 5.16
CA SER A 48 -2.85 12.57 4.98
C SER A 48 -3.92 12.16 3.95
N ALA A 49 -3.59 11.24 3.04
CA ALA A 49 -4.49 10.78 2.00
C ALA A 49 -5.45 9.67 2.47
N VAL A 50 -5.12 8.96 3.55
CA VAL A 50 -5.81 7.75 3.96
C VAL A 50 -6.55 7.87 5.28
N GLU A 51 -7.73 7.28 5.33
CA GLU A 51 -8.46 7.00 6.56
C GLU A 51 -8.57 5.48 6.73
N ILE A 52 -8.35 4.97 7.94
CA ILE A 52 -8.51 3.56 8.27
C ILE A 52 -9.54 3.39 9.39
N SER A 53 -10.44 2.43 9.20
CA SER A 53 -11.40 1.96 10.20
C SER A 53 -11.33 0.44 10.28
N VAL A 54 -11.25 -0.09 11.50
CA VAL A 54 -11.25 -1.54 11.75
C VAL A 54 -12.28 -1.86 12.81
N THR A 55 -13.13 -2.84 12.54
CA THR A 55 -14.16 -3.30 13.48
C THR A 55 -13.94 -4.77 13.78
N PRO A 56 -13.30 -5.11 14.91
CA PRO A 56 -13.14 -6.49 15.37
C PRO A 56 -14.46 -7.05 15.90
N GLU A 57 -14.71 -8.33 15.62
CA GLU A 57 -15.91 -9.06 16.03
C GLU A 57 -15.52 -10.48 16.45
N ARG A 58 -16.16 -10.99 17.50
CA ARG A 58 -16.06 -12.39 17.92
C ARG A 58 -17.23 -13.16 17.31
N SER A 59 -16.95 -14.25 16.59
CA SER A 59 -17.96 -15.05 15.91
C SER A 59 -17.72 -16.54 16.18
N GLY A 60 -18.34 -17.06 17.24
CA GLY A 60 -18.15 -18.44 17.69
C GLY A 60 -16.68 -18.74 17.99
N ASP A 61 -16.15 -19.77 17.30
CA ASP A 61 -14.75 -20.22 17.39
C ASP A 61 -13.78 -19.38 16.55
N SER A 62 -14.26 -18.30 15.92
CA SER A 62 -13.46 -17.39 15.11
C SER A 62 -13.47 -15.97 15.65
N LEU A 63 -12.42 -15.25 15.31
CA LEU A 63 -12.30 -13.82 15.48
C LEU A 63 -12.16 -13.20 14.09
N GLN A 64 -12.99 -12.21 13.81
CA GLN A 64 -12.99 -11.48 12.55
C GLN A 64 -12.70 -10.00 12.77
N ALA A 65 -12.17 -9.33 11.76
CA ALA A 65 -12.12 -7.88 11.75
C ALA A 65 -12.40 -7.34 10.36
N SER A 66 -13.40 -6.46 10.27
CA SER A 66 -13.68 -5.69 9.05
C SER A 66 -12.69 -4.55 8.95
N VAL A 67 -11.71 -4.67 8.06
CA VAL A 67 -10.70 -3.63 7.77
C VAL A 67 -11.16 -2.83 6.56
N ARG A 68 -11.23 -1.51 6.70
CA ARG A 68 -11.54 -0.59 5.58
C ARG A 68 -10.56 0.56 5.56
N ILE A 69 -9.99 0.82 4.38
CA ILE A 69 -9.06 1.92 4.12
C ILE A 69 -9.65 2.77 2.99
N ARG A 70 -9.79 4.08 3.23
CA ARG A 70 -10.40 5.03 2.29
C ARG A 70 -9.33 5.96 1.76
N ASN A 71 -9.41 6.26 0.46
CA ASN A 71 -8.59 7.29 -0.17
C ASN A 71 -9.41 8.57 -0.25
N LEU A 72 -9.16 9.49 0.68
CA LEU A 72 -9.90 10.75 0.79
C LEU A 72 -9.08 11.95 0.33
N GLY A 73 -7.76 11.89 0.45
CA GLY A 73 -6.88 13.01 0.10
C GLY A 73 -6.24 12.92 -1.28
N ALA A 74 -5.97 11.71 -1.81
CA ALA A 74 -5.36 11.60 -3.13
C ALA A 74 -6.43 11.71 -4.23
N GLY A 75 -6.26 12.71 -5.10
CA GLY A 75 -7.13 12.93 -6.25
C GLY A 75 -6.85 12.00 -7.43
N HIS A 76 -6.39 10.78 -7.18
CA HIS A 76 -6.16 9.71 -8.16
C HIS A 76 -6.18 8.38 -7.40
N HIS A 77 -5.98 7.23 -8.07
CA HIS A 77 -5.93 5.96 -7.36
C HIS A 77 -4.73 5.90 -6.40
N LEU A 78 -4.84 5.18 -5.28
CA LEU A 78 -3.77 5.04 -4.30
C LEU A 78 -3.32 3.57 -4.14
N PRO A 79 -2.04 3.25 -4.38
CA PRO A 79 -1.09 4.04 -5.20
C PRO A 79 -1.56 4.13 -6.66
N THR A 80 -1.13 5.14 -7.43
CA THR A 80 -1.62 5.33 -8.82
C THR A 80 -0.88 4.44 -9.82
N TYR A 81 0.45 4.45 -9.87
CA TYR A 81 1.20 3.65 -10.84
C TYR A 81 1.39 2.19 -10.39
N VAL A 82 1.94 1.35 -11.27
CA VAL A 82 2.28 -0.06 -10.99
C VAL A 82 3.47 -0.24 -10.03
N THR A 83 4.26 0.81 -9.80
CA THR A 83 5.49 0.72 -9.02
C THR A 83 5.25 0.42 -7.53
N PRO A 84 4.39 1.18 -6.81
CA PRO A 84 4.31 1.05 -5.37
C PRO A 84 3.32 -0.04 -4.92
N LYS A 85 3.55 -0.56 -3.71
CA LYS A 85 2.56 -1.38 -2.99
C LYS A 85 2.38 -0.89 -1.56
N ILE A 86 1.18 -1.06 -1.03
CA ILE A 86 0.91 -0.88 0.40
C ILE A 86 0.55 -2.25 0.95
N LEU A 87 1.36 -2.76 1.88
CA LEU A 87 1.10 -4.00 2.60
C LEU A 87 0.23 -3.69 3.82
N VAL A 88 -0.91 -4.36 3.93
CA VAL A 88 -1.81 -4.34 5.07
C VAL A 88 -1.61 -5.65 5.84
N THR A 89 -1.03 -5.55 7.02
CA THR A 89 -0.81 -6.69 7.92
C THR A 89 -1.79 -6.60 9.09
N ALA A 90 -2.60 -7.65 9.28
CA ALA A 90 -3.46 -7.79 10.46
C ALA A 90 -2.97 -8.96 11.33
N THR A 91 -2.84 -8.72 12.63
CA THR A 91 -2.36 -9.71 13.60
C THR A 91 -3.10 -9.50 14.93
N LEU A 92 -3.51 -10.58 15.59
CA LEU A 92 -3.98 -10.50 16.98
C LEU A 92 -2.86 -10.05 17.91
N VAL A 93 -3.23 -9.31 18.95
CA VAL A 93 -2.33 -8.93 20.04
C VAL A 93 -2.94 -9.31 21.38
N ASP A 94 -2.09 -9.64 22.34
CA ASP A 94 -2.49 -9.88 23.73
C ASP A 94 -2.69 -8.57 24.51
N GLY A 95 -2.99 -8.66 25.80
CA GLY A 95 -3.16 -7.51 26.70
C GLY A 95 -1.90 -6.67 26.93
N ALA A 96 -0.71 -7.20 26.61
CA ALA A 96 0.53 -6.46 26.60
C ALA A 96 0.83 -5.82 25.23
N GLY A 97 -0.03 -6.03 24.22
CA GLY A 97 0.16 -5.57 22.85
C GLY A 97 1.17 -6.40 22.06
N ILE A 98 1.54 -7.59 22.55
CA ILE A 98 2.50 -8.49 21.90
C ILE A 98 1.79 -9.23 20.76
N PRO A 99 2.38 -9.27 19.54
CA PRO A 99 1.77 -9.96 18.41
C PRO A 99 1.72 -11.48 18.58
N ILE A 100 0.54 -12.07 18.36
CA ILE A 100 0.33 -13.51 18.27
C ILE A 100 0.62 -13.94 16.83
N LEU A 101 1.89 -14.24 16.53
CA LEU A 101 2.39 -14.38 15.14
C LEU A 101 1.62 -15.37 14.27
N ARG A 102 1.12 -16.49 14.83
CA ARG A 102 0.31 -17.49 14.08
C ARG A 102 -0.99 -16.92 13.50
N SER A 103 -1.46 -15.79 14.01
CA SER A 103 -2.66 -15.12 13.53
C SER A 103 -2.39 -14.11 12.41
N ARG A 104 -1.12 -13.82 12.11
CA ARG A 104 -0.74 -12.80 11.13
C ARG A 104 -1.25 -13.15 9.75
N GLN A 105 -1.85 -12.18 9.07
CA GLN A 105 -2.20 -12.26 7.66
C GLN A 105 -1.85 -10.95 6.95
N ASP A 106 -1.44 -11.08 5.70
CA ASP A 106 -1.01 -9.95 4.87
C ASP A 106 -1.90 -9.85 3.61
N ARG A 107 -2.21 -8.61 3.21
CA ARG A 107 -2.84 -8.27 1.93
C ARG A 107 -2.15 -7.08 1.30
N ALA A 108 -2.18 -6.97 -0.02
CA ALA A 108 -1.55 -5.87 -0.73
C ALA A 108 -2.59 -5.00 -1.43
N ILE A 109 -2.45 -3.69 -1.27
CA ILE A 109 -3.10 -2.66 -2.07
C ILE A 109 -2.09 -2.21 -3.11
N GLY A 110 -2.50 -2.23 -4.37
CA GLY A 110 -1.64 -1.92 -5.51
C GLY A 110 -2.10 -2.69 -6.74
N ARG A 111 -1.29 -2.60 -7.80
CA ARG A 111 -1.57 -3.24 -9.08
C ARG A 111 -0.37 -4.09 -9.48
N GLU A 112 -0.61 -5.29 -9.97
CA GLU A 112 0.43 -6.15 -10.51
C GLU A 112 0.14 -6.40 -11.98
N ILE A 113 1.16 -6.16 -12.79
CA ILE A 113 1.15 -6.44 -14.22
C ILE A 113 2.28 -7.41 -14.53
N LEU A 114 2.02 -8.36 -15.41
CA LEU A 114 3.04 -9.20 -15.99
C LEU A 114 3.50 -8.52 -17.28
N LEU A 115 4.81 -8.27 -17.37
CA LEU A 115 5.46 -7.66 -18.53
C LEU A 115 6.53 -8.64 -19.03
N ASN A 116 6.30 -9.24 -20.19
CA ASN A 116 7.34 -10.00 -20.89
C ASN A 116 7.30 -9.69 -22.40
N SER A 117 8.20 -10.31 -23.16
CA SER A 117 8.34 -10.11 -24.61
C SER A 117 7.16 -10.62 -25.43
N GLU A 118 6.30 -11.46 -24.86
CA GLU A 118 5.21 -12.16 -25.54
C GLU A 118 3.83 -11.56 -25.22
N GLU A 119 3.61 -11.17 -23.96
CA GLU A 119 2.35 -10.63 -23.46
C GLU A 119 2.58 -9.57 -22.36
N SER A 120 1.69 -8.58 -22.34
CA SER A 120 1.50 -7.70 -21.19
C SER A 120 0.09 -7.92 -20.66
N ARG A 121 -0.05 -8.35 -19.41
CA ARG A 121 -1.35 -8.67 -18.81
C ARG A 121 -1.44 -8.13 -17.39
N GLU A 122 -2.59 -7.56 -17.04
CA GLU A 122 -2.90 -7.26 -15.65
C GLU A 122 -3.18 -8.55 -14.88
N VAL A 123 -2.45 -8.77 -13.78
CA VAL A 123 -2.67 -9.91 -12.89
C VAL A 123 -3.76 -9.57 -11.89
N TYR A 124 -3.67 -8.38 -11.28
CA TYR A 124 -4.72 -7.83 -10.42
C TYR A 124 -4.59 -6.31 -10.30
N ASP A 125 -5.69 -5.65 -9.97
CA ASP A 125 -5.72 -4.25 -9.52
C ASP A 125 -6.57 -4.14 -8.23
N ALA A 126 -5.89 -3.81 -7.13
CA ALA A 126 -6.48 -3.59 -5.81
C ALA A 126 -6.19 -2.17 -5.30
N ARG A 127 -5.82 -1.24 -6.19
CA ARG A 127 -5.60 0.17 -5.83
C ARG A 127 -6.89 0.77 -5.28
N ILE A 128 -6.78 1.74 -4.37
CA ILE A 128 -7.96 2.44 -3.83
C ILE A 128 -8.36 3.56 -4.79
N PRO A 129 -9.57 3.55 -5.38
CA PRO A 129 -10.00 4.64 -6.25
C PRO A 129 -10.00 6.00 -5.55
N ALA A 130 -9.90 7.11 -6.28
CA ALA A 130 -10.01 8.45 -5.70
C ALA A 130 -11.39 8.64 -5.06
N GLY A 131 -11.45 8.96 -3.77
CA GLY A 131 -12.71 9.00 -2.99
C GLY A 131 -13.27 7.61 -2.63
N GLY A 132 -12.61 6.53 -3.04
CA GLY A 132 -13.04 5.15 -2.86
C GLY A 132 -12.53 4.50 -1.57
N SER A 133 -12.78 3.18 -1.46
CA SER A 133 -12.33 2.38 -0.34
C SER A 133 -11.86 1.00 -0.76
N TRP A 134 -10.84 0.49 -0.08
CA TRP A 134 -10.45 -0.91 -0.08
C TRP A 134 -10.92 -1.57 1.22
N SER A 135 -11.43 -2.79 1.13
CA SER A 135 -12.00 -3.51 2.26
C SER A 135 -11.49 -4.94 2.31
N TRP A 136 -11.30 -5.47 3.52
CA TRP A 136 -10.90 -6.85 3.77
C TRP A 136 -11.47 -7.35 5.10
N THR A 137 -12.05 -8.54 5.07
CA THR A 137 -12.40 -9.29 6.28
C THR A 137 -11.23 -10.17 6.69
N TYR A 138 -10.51 -9.74 7.72
CA TYR A 138 -9.55 -10.57 8.43
C TYR A 138 -10.32 -11.61 9.25
N SER A 139 -9.89 -12.88 9.23
CA SER A 139 -10.53 -13.95 10.01
C SER A 139 -9.49 -14.97 10.47
N THR A 140 -9.55 -15.34 11.74
CA THR A 140 -8.63 -16.32 12.34
C THR A 140 -9.35 -17.14 13.41
N ALA A 141 -8.75 -18.25 13.84
CA ALA A 141 -9.24 -19.01 14.98
C ALA A 141 -9.20 -18.15 16.25
N ARG A 142 -10.19 -18.32 17.13
CA ARG A 142 -10.23 -17.67 18.43
C ARG A 142 -8.95 -17.96 19.21
N ASN A 143 -8.43 -16.95 19.88
CA ASN A 143 -7.33 -17.08 20.83
C ASN A 143 -7.76 -16.44 22.16
N ALA A 144 -7.69 -17.21 23.25
CA ALA A 144 -8.06 -16.76 24.59
C ALA A 144 -7.17 -15.61 25.10
N GLU A 145 -5.92 -15.53 24.64
CA GLU A 145 -4.97 -14.49 25.01
C GLU A 145 -5.19 -13.20 24.20
N ALA A 146 -5.98 -13.24 23.13
CA ALA A 146 -6.16 -12.07 22.28
C ALA A 146 -7.10 -11.05 22.92
N GLU A 147 -6.62 -9.81 23.00
CA GLU A 147 -7.37 -8.65 23.49
C GLU A 147 -7.59 -7.60 22.40
N GLY A 148 -6.87 -7.68 21.28
CA GLY A 148 -7.02 -6.75 20.18
C GLY A 148 -6.57 -7.27 18.82
N VAL A 149 -6.81 -6.46 17.80
CA VAL A 149 -6.28 -6.64 16.44
C VAL A 149 -5.37 -5.46 16.12
N SER A 150 -4.11 -5.73 15.84
CA SER A 150 -3.16 -4.76 15.29
C SER A 150 -3.25 -4.78 13.76
N VAL A 151 -3.51 -3.63 13.16
CA VAL A 151 -3.42 -3.42 11.71
C VAL A 151 -2.27 -2.45 11.40
N VAL A 152 -1.37 -2.90 10.53
CA VAL A 152 -0.15 -2.18 10.14
C VAL A 152 -0.19 -1.95 8.64
N LEU A 153 0.05 -0.70 8.22
CA LEU A 153 0.24 -0.34 6.82
C LEU A 153 1.71 -0.02 6.60
N THR A 154 2.36 -0.77 5.70
CA THR A 154 3.73 -0.51 5.25
C THR A 154 3.70 -0.14 3.77
N VAL A 155 4.29 1.00 3.42
CA VAL A 155 4.40 1.42 2.02
C VAL A 155 5.74 0.93 1.49
N TYR A 156 5.70 0.36 0.29
CA TYR A 156 6.85 -0.02 -0.52
C TYR A 156 6.84 0.86 -1.78
N PRO A 157 7.45 2.07 -1.73
CA PRO A 157 7.39 3.03 -2.83
C PRO A 157 7.94 2.49 -4.14
N ASP A 158 9.03 1.71 -4.05
CA ASP A 158 9.79 1.23 -5.20
C ASP A 158 9.57 -0.26 -5.49
N HIS A 159 8.47 -0.86 -5.01
CA HIS A 159 8.26 -2.33 -5.04
C HIS A 159 8.59 -2.98 -6.40
N PHE A 160 8.10 -2.42 -7.51
CA PHE A 160 8.42 -2.92 -8.86
C PHE A 160 9.92 -2.84 -9.17
N TYR A 161 10.56 -1.69 -8.88
CA TYR A 161 11.98 -1.49 -9.14
C TYR A 161 12.87 -2.34 -8.26
N THR A 162 12.50 -2.57 -7.00
CA THR A 162 13.23 -3.47 -6.10
C THR A 162 13.35 -4.86 -6.71
N ARG A 163 12.26 -5.40 -7.27
CA ARG A 163 12.27 -6.69 -7.96
C ARG A 163 13.11 -6.64 -9.23
N PHE A 164 12.86 -5.64 -10.08
CA PHE A 164 13.59 -5.47 -11.34
C PHE A 164 15.11 -5.44 -11.11
N PHE A 165 15.58 -4.56 -10.22
CA PHE A 165 17.01 -4.44 -9.98
C PHE A 165 17.56 -5.71 -9.34
N HIS A 166 16.85 -6.34 -8.40
CA HIS A 166 17.31 -7.59 -7.79
C HIS A 166 17.49 -8.73 -8.81
N GLU A 167 16.61 -8.83 -9.81
CA GLU A 167 16.66 -9.87 -10.85
C GLU A 167 17.62 -9.53 -12.01
N TYR A 168 18.05 -8.27 -12.16
CA TYR A 168 18.88 -7.83 -13.28
C TYR A 168 20.31 -8.40 -13.24
N ASP A 169 20.72 -9.25 -14.18
CA ASP A 169 22.10 -9.73 -14.22
C ASP A 169 23.09 -8.60 -14.58
N THR A 170 24.08 -8.35 -13.72
CA THR A 170 25.10 -7.32 -13.94
C THR A 170 26.40 -7.87 -14.51
N SER A 171 26.52 -9.18 -14.74
CA SER A 171 27.78 -9.84 -15.14
C SER A 171 28.35 -9.36 -16.48
N HIS A 172 27.49 -8.89 -17.37
CA HIS A 172 27.82 -8.42 -18.71
C HIS A 172 28.11 -6.91 -18.78
N LEU A 173 27.95 -6.18 -17.67
CA LEU A 173 28.11 -4.74 -17.62
C LEU A 173 29.57 -4.33 -17.37
N SER A 174 29.90 -3.08 -17.74
CA SER A 174 31.11 -2.43 -17.23
C SER A 174 31.04 -2.27 -15.71
N GLU A 175 32.19 -2.12 -15.06
CA GLU A 175 32.27 -1.91 -13.61
C GLU A 175 31.42 -0.71 -13.16
N GLU A 176 31.53 0.43 -13.85
CA GLU A 176 30.75 1.63 -13.56
C GLU A 176 29.23 1.38 -13.63
N ALA A 177 28.77 0.70 -14.67
CA ALA A 177 27.35 0.40 -14.84
C ALA A 177 26.87 -0.60 -13.78
N ALA A 178 27.66 -1.63 -13.47
CA ALA A 178 27.35 -2.58 -12.40
C ALA A 178 27.27 -1.88 -11.03
N THR A 179 28.18 -0.95 -10.73
CA THR A 179 28.12 -0.12 -9.52
C THR A 179 26.85 0.73 -9.46
N ALA A 180 26.44 1.33 -10.57
CA ALA A 180 25.20 2.11 -10.64
C ALA A 180 23.95 1.25 -10.37
N ILE A 181 23.86 0.05 -10.95
CA ILE A 181 22.77 -0.89 -10.71
C ILE A 181 22.76 -1.36 -9.25
N ASN A 182 23.92 -1.68 -8.67
CA ASN A 182 24.01 -2.08 -7.26
C ASN A 182 23.61 -0.96 -6.30
N ARG A 183 23.94 0.30 -6.61
CA ARG A 183 23.46 1.46 -5.86
C ARG A 183 21.93 1.59 -5.96
N ALA A 184 21.37 1.40 -7.15
CA ALA A 184 19.92 1.41 -7.34
C ALA A 184 19.23 0.30 -6.54
N ARG A 185 19.75 -0.94 -6.57
CA ARG A 185 19.29 -2.07 -5.74
C ARG A 185 19.19 -1.70 -4.27
N GLN A 186 20.27 -1.15 -3.71
CA GLN A 186 20.33 -0.78 -2.30
C GLN A 186 19.34 0.33 -1.97
N LYS A 187 19.24 1.35 -2.83
CA LYS A 187 18.28 2.45 -2.64
C LYS A 187 16.84 1.93 -2.62
N THR A 188 16.46 1.07 -3.56
CA THR A 188 15.09 0.55 -3.65
C THR A 188 14.76 -0.49 -2.58
N SER A 189 15.75 -1.26 -2.08
CA SER A 189 15.51 -2.25 -1.02
C SER A 189 15.29 -1.62 0.36
N THR A 190 15.65 -0.36 0.54
CA THR A 190 15.59 0.37 1.81
C THR A 190 14.54 1.48 1.83
N SER A 191 13.75 1.64 0.77
CA SER A 191 12.77 2.73 0.67
C SER A 191 11.43 2.46 1.34
N ALA A 192 11.20 1.23 1.81
CA ALA A 192 9.96 0.89 2.51
C ALA A 192 9.87 1.60 3.87
N TYR A 193 8.68 2.06 4.23
CA TYR A 193 8.44 2.72 5.50
C TYR A 193 7.10 2.32 6.12
N LEU A 194 7.05 2.37 7.45
CA LEU A 194 5.82 2.22 8.22
C LEU A 194 4.97 3.49 8.03
N LEU A 195 3.77 3.32 7.48
CA LEU A 195 2.81 4.42 7.35
C LEU A 195 2.08 4.63 8.67
N MET A 196 1.51 3.56 9.21
CA MET A 196 0.81 3.58 10.49
C MET A 196 0.66 2.18 11.09
N LYS A 197 0.53 2.14 12.41
CA LYS A 197 0.12 0.97 13.19
C LYS A 197 -1.01 1.41 14.12
N LYS A 198 -2.13 0.70 14.08
CA LYS A 198 -3.26 0.91 15.00
C LYS A 198 -3.69 -0.41 15.62
N VAL A 199 -4.06 -0.36 16.89
CA VAL A 199 -4.60 -1.51 17.64
C VAL A 199 -6.06 -1.22 17.98
N TYR A 200 -6.92 -2.20 17.76
CA TYR A 200 -8.35 -2.12 18.03
C TYR A 200 -8.72 -3.22 19.01
N SER A 201 -9.27 -2.84 20.15
CA SER A 201 -9.70 -3.80 21.18
C SER A 201 -10.81 -4.70 20.65
N LEU A 202 -10.77 -5.95 21.07
CA LEU A 202 -11.85 -6.89 20.80
C LEU A 202 -13.08 -6.54 21.64
N PRO A 203 -14.28 -6.84 21.14
CA PRO A 203 -15.46 -6.78 21.98
C PRO A 203 -15.37 -7.82 23.12
N PRO A 204 -16.10 -7.62 24.22
CA PRO A 204 -16.20 -8.58 25.30
C PRO A 204 -16.66 -9.95 24.79
N ASP A 205 -16.24 -11.02 25.47
CA ASP A 205 -16.82 -12.33 25.25
C ASP A 205 -18.30 -12.32 25.64
N ARG A 206 -19.17 -12.71 24.69
CA ARG A 206 -20.60 -12.93 24.91
C ARG A 206 -20.85 -14.38 25.25
#